data_AF-A0A817MJS7-F1
#
_entry.id   AF-A0A817MJS7-F1
#
_cell.length_a   1.000
_cell.length_b   1.000
_cell.length_c   1.000
_cell.angle_alpha   90.00
_cell.angle_beta   90.00
_cell.angle_gamma   90.00
#
_symmetry.space_group_name_H-M   'P 1'
#
loop_
_entity.id
_entity.type
_entity.pdbx_description
1 polymer ?
#
loop_
_entity_poly.entity_id
_entity_poly.type
_entity_poly.pdbx_seq_one_letter_code
_entity_poly.pdbx_strand_id
1 'polypeptide(L)'
;MEELFWNLPIRTTHARRPIQYRLKRFGLPANKLTFDLRRIDDSESASLRKETTVAEYFEKKYKKLTYPHLPCIDARNGEEERAQWLPMETVQIVEWERAMRSLDSVQQAIVAKKSIVEPSQRYDKIMDIIRNRNFNADRYLPVLNIHVKAEEMLKIRARILPLPQITYRGQNNQDIVEYVTFGKWIIRNQFCSTSVINKWDMIYFGTKPDANIIEILKISEQQLPSITHTTSSKKISSIAAILGSCDPSCSRYAARLCE
;
A
#
# COMPACT_ATOMS: atom_id res chain seq x y z
N MET A 1 15.70 -4.56 5.51
CA MET A 1 15.44 -3.38 6.37
C MET A 1 16.11 -2.13 5.81
N GLU A 2 17.35 -2.21 5.32
CA GLU A 2 18.10 -1.05 4.80
C GLU A 2 17.44 -0.36 3.58
N GLU A 3 16.79 -1.13 2.71
CA GLU A 3 16.02 -0.59 1.56
C GLU A 3 14.91 0.37 1.98
N LEU A 4 14.37 0.26 3.21
CA LEU A 4 13.30 1.15 3.69
C LEU A 4 13.75 2.60 3.84
N PHE A 5 15.04 2.81 4.04
CA PHE A 5 15.64 4.11 4.33
C PHE A 5 16.39 4.70 3.14
N TRP A 6 16.50 3.95 2.03
CA TRP A 6 17.19 4.41 0.84
C TRP A 6 16.59 5.72 0.33
N ASN A 7 17.46 6.70 0.07
CA ASN A 7 17.12 8.02 -0.45
C ASN A 7 16.18 8.85 0.43
N LEU A 8 16.00 8.46 1.70
CA LEU A 8 15.16 9.18 2.64
C LEU A 8 15.85 10.51 3.04
N PRO A 9 15.14 11.65 2.98
CA PRO A 9 15.70 12.92 3.44
C PRO A 9 15.83 12.93 4.96
N ILE A 10 17.02 13.28 5.43
CA ILE A 10 17.39 13.38 6.84
C ILE A 10 17.95 14.76 7.13
N ARG A 11 17.71 15.29 8.34
CA ARG A 11 18.27 16.55 8.85
C ARG A 11 19.20 16.28 10.03
N THR A 12 20.31 17.00 10.11
CA THR A 12 21.23 16.92 11.26
C THR A 12 20.68 17.67 12.47
N THR A 13 20.90 17.14 13.68
CA THR A 13 20.51 17.78 14.95
C THR A 13 21.69 18.31 15.76
N HIS A 14 22.91 17.87 15.46
CA HIS A 14 24.11 18.22 16.22
C HIS A 14 24.71 19.59 15.88
N ALA A 15 24.36 20.17 14.73
CA ALA A 15 24.85 21.46 14.26
C ALA A 15 23.87 22.60 14.57
N ARG A 16 24.39 23.82 14.79
CA ARG A 16 23.56 25.03 15.04
C ARG A 16 22.62 25.35 13.87
N ARG A 17 23.04 25.04 12.64
CA ARG A 17 22.21 25.11 11.44
C ARG A 17 22.02 23.69 10.94
N PRO A 18 20.79 23.15 10.93
CA PRO A 18 20.53 21.81 10.45
C PRO A 18 20.77 21.76 8.94
N ILE A 19 21.58 20.81 8.50
CA ILE A 19 21.82 20.52 7.08
C ILE A 19 20.97 19.30 6.71
N GLN A 20 20.36 19.35 5.53
CA GLN A 20 19.61 18.23 4.98
C GLN A 20 20.49 17.38 4.06
N TYR A 21 20.35 16.07 4.20
CA TYR A 21 21.07 15.06 3.44
C TYR A 21 20.10 13.99 2.96
N ARG A 22 20.55 13.12 2.06
CA ARG A 22 19.83 11.88 1.73
C ARG A 22 20.59 10.66 2.25
N LEU A 23 19.85 9.77 2.89
CA LEU A 23 20.39 8.51 3.40
C LEU A 23 20.73 7.57 2.25
N LYS A 24 21.97 7.08 2.21
CA LYS A 24 22.41 6.08 1.22
C LYS A 24 22.52 4.69 1.82
N ARG A 25 23.22 4.53 2.93
CA ARG A 25 23.45 3.22 3.53
C ARG A 25 23.81 3.35 5.00
N PHE A 26 23.76 2.22 5.68
CA PHE A 26 24.30 2.07 7.03
C PHE A 26 25.76 1.59 6.94
N GLY A 27 26.60 2.14 7.80
CA GLY A 27 28.00 1.79 7.93
C GLY A 27 28.28 1.09 9.26
N LEU A 28 29.56 1.05 9.63
CA LEU A 28 29.99 0.49 10.90
C LEU A 28 29.51 1.34 12.09
N PRO A 29 29.48 0.76 13.31
CA PRO A 29 29.25 1.48 14.54
C PRO A 29 30.15 2.72 14.71
N ALA A 30 29.63 3.79 15.32
CA ALA A 30 30.38 5.04 15.48
C ALA A 30 31.71 4.89 16.25
N ASN A 31 31.81 3.94 17.18
CA ASN A 31 33.03 3.63 17.91
C ASN A 31 34.08 2.83 17.12
N LYS A 32 33.69 2.22 15.99
CA LYS A 32 34.58 1.42 15.14
C LYS A 32 34.87 2.09 13.81
N LEU A 33 33.95 2.90 13.31
CA LEU A 33 34.07 3.58 12.05
C LEU A 33 35.11 4.70 12.16
N THR A 34 36.20 4.58 11.42
CA THR A 34 37.27 5.57 11.33
C THR A 34 37.19 6.38 10.05
N PHE A 35 37.75 7.59 10.09
CA PHE A 35 37.93 8.43 8.92
C PHE A 35 39.15 9.33 9.05
N ASP A 36 39.70 9.73 7.90
CA ASP A 36 40.83 10.66 7.83
C ASP A 36 40.36 12.10 8.11
N LEU A 37 40.76 12.64 9.27
CA LEU A 37 40.56 14.03 9.64
C LEU A 37 41.65 14.89 8.98
N ARG A 38 41.29 15.74 8.02
CA ARG A 38 42.19 16.76 7.44
C ARG A 38 42.09 18.05 8.26
N ARG A 39 43.20 18.51 8.85
CA ARG A 39 43.30 19.88 9.37
C ARG A 39 43.49 20.85 8.22
N ILE A 40 42.78 21.98 8.25
CA ILE A 40 42.87 23.05 7.24
C ILE A 40 43.99 24.04 7.59
N ASP A 41 44.48 24.01 8.83
CA ASP A 41 45.51 24.92 9.30
C ASP A 41 46.84 24.16 9.34
N ASP A 42 47.66 24.38 8.30
CA ASP A 42 49.08 24.73 8.40
C ASP A 42 49.75 24.58 7.02
N SER A 43 50.48 25.62 6.64
CA SER A 43 51.29 25.72 5.43
C SER A 43 52.16 24.49 5.19
N GLU A 44 52.03 23.91 3.99
CA GLU A 44 53.09 23.24 3.25
C GLU A 44 54.12 22.45 4.08
N SER A 45 53.68 21.46 4.87
CA SER A 45 54.54 20.43 5.45
C SER A 45 53.72 19.23 5.92
N ALA A 46 53.90 18.08 5.25
CA ALA A 46 53.49 16.73 5.63
C ALA A 46 52.04 16.55 6.12
N SER A 47 51.22 15.94 5.26
CA SER A 47 49.89 15.41 5.56
C SER A 47 49.86 14.48 6.78
N LEU A 48 49.75 15.00 8.01
CA LEU A 48 49.34 14.22 9.17
C LEU A 48 47.85 13.92 9.03
N ARG A 49 47.52 12.89 8.26
CA ARG A 49 46.19 12.27 8.26
C ARG A 49 46.03 11.62 9.62
N LYS A 50 45.26 12.27 10.51
CA LYS A 50 44.91 11.68 11.80
C LYS A 50 43.66 10.83 11.59
N GLU A 51 43.82 9.52 11.66
CA GLU A 51 42.70 8.61 11.74
C GLU A 51 42.01 8.80 13.10
N THR A 52 40.69 8.98 13.09
CA THR A 52 39.89 9.17 14.31
C THR A 52 38.54 8.51 14.09
N THR A 53 37.98 7.93 15.16
CA THR A 53 36.65 7.33 15.11
C THR A 53 35.57 8.41 15.03
N VAL A 54 34.42 8.09 14.43
CA VAL A 54 33.28 9.02 14.40
C VAL A 54 32.86 9.39 15.83
N ALA A 55 32.84 8.42 16.76
CA ALA A 55 32.50 8.67 18.16
C ALA A 55 33.45 9.70 18.83
N GLU A 56 34.77 9.53 18.68
CA GLU A 56 35.75 10.45 19.25
C GLU A 56 35.66 11.85 18.64
N TYR A 57 35.42 11.95 17.33
CA TYR A 57 35.26 13.24 16.66
C TYR A 57 34.02 13.98 17.20
N PHE A 58 32.89 13.28 17.35
CA PHE A 58 31.66 13.88 17.87
C PHE A 58 31.79 14.26 19.35
N GLU A 59 32.50 13.48 20.17
CA GLU A 59 32.80 13.86 21.57
C GLU A 59 33.65 15.13 21.67
N LYS A 60 34.63 15.32 20.77
CA LYS A 60 35.53 16.48 20.77
C LYS A 60 34.90 17.74 20.17
N LYS A 61 34.19 17.61 19.05
CA LYS A 61 33.65 18.76 18.30
C LYS A 61 32.22 19.15 18.71
N TYR A 62 31.44 18.18 19.16
CA TYR A 62 30.03 18.35 19.46
C TYR A 62 29.71 17.85 20.88
N LYS A 63 28.99 16.74 20.98
CA LYS A 63 28.61 16.10 22.24
C LYS A 63 28.94 14.62 22.16
N LYS A 64 29.31 14.04 23.31
CA LYS A 64 29.46 12.59 23.48
C LYS A 64 28.18 11.85 23.06
N LEU A 65 28.33 10.84 22.22
CA LEU A 65 27.26 9.95 21.79
C LEU A 65 26.82 9.04 22.95
N THR A 66 25.52 8.78 23.06
CA THR A 66 24.95 7.93 24.11
C THR A 66 25.00 6.45 23.71
N TYR A 67 24.86 6.19 22.40
CA TYR A 67 24.80 4.87 21.79
C TYR A 67 25.85 4.73 20.67
N PRO A 68 27.16 4.84 20.99
CA PRO A 68 28.22 4.79 19.99
C PRO A 68 28.37 3.43 19.28
N HIS A 69 27.65 2.41 19.75
CA HIS A 69 27.56 1.08 19.13
C HIS A 69 26.56 1.01 17.96
N LEU A 70 25.72 2.05 17.78
CA LEU A 70 24.78 2.12 16.65
C LEU A 70 25.53 2.46 15.35
N PRO A 71 25.03 1.99 14.19
CA PRO A 71 25.68 2.22 12.92
C PRO A 71 25.63 3.70 12.53
N CYS A 72 26.67 4.17 11.85
CA CYS A 72 26.65 5.47 11.20
C CYS A 72 25.87 5.40 9.88
N ILE A 73 25.37 6.54 9.45
CA ILE A 73 24.65 6.72 8.21
C ILE A 73 25.57 7.43 7.22
N ASP A 74 25.66 6.91 6.00
CA ASP A 74 26.28 7.60 4.87
C ASP A 74 25.29 8.65 4.35
N ALA A 75 25.55 9.90 4.69
CA ALA A 75 24.74 11.07 4.36
C ALA A 75 25.41 11.82 3.21
N ARG A 76 24.84 11.77 2.01
CA ARG A 76 25.37 12.54 0.87
C ARG A 76 24.60 13.84 0.65
N ASN A 77 25.34 14.90 0.33
CA ASN A 77 24.81 16.15 -0.18
C ASN A 77 25.38 16.36 -1.60
N GLY A 78 24.51 16.33 -2.62
CA GLY A 78 24.92 16.47 -4.02
C GLY A 78 25.69 15.27 -4.59
N GLU A 79 26.58 15.56 -5.54
CA GLU A 79 27.37 14.58 -6.33
C GLU A 79 28.69 14.17 -5.66
N GLU A 80 28.93 14.54 -4.39
CA GLU A 80 30.14 14.13 -3.70
C GLU A 80 30.23 12.60 -3.59
N GLU A 81 31.29 12.02 -4.15
CA GLU A 81 31.56 10.59 -4.03
C GLU A 81 31.99 10.20 -2.60
N ARG A 82 32.57 11.15 -1.85
CA ARG A 82 33.07 10.91 -0.49
C ARG A 82 31.91 10.72 0.48
N ALA A 83 31.93 9.60 1.19
CA ALA A 83 30.97 9.32 2.25
C ALA A 83 31.09 10.35 3.38
N GLN A 84 29.96 10.93 3.81
CA GLN A 84 29.90 11.72 5.04
C GLN A 84 29.17 10.89 6.10
N TRP A 85 29.92 10.41 7.08
CA TRP A 85 29.38 9.53 8.10
C TRP A 85 28.78 10.33 9.26
N LEU A 86 27.50 10.12 9.50
CA LEU A 86 26.76 10.74 10.60
C LEU A 86 26.27 9.66 11.57
N PRO A 87 26.52 9.78 12.88
CA PRO A 87 25.90 8.90 13.86
C PRO A 87 24.38 8.98 13.80
N MET A 88 23.71 7.84 13.91
CA MET A 88 22.25 7.74 13.84
C MET A 88 21.54 8.64 14.87
N GLU A 89 22.14 8.85 16.05
CA GLU A 89 21.61 9.74 17.10
C GLU A 89 21.55 11.22 16.70
N THR A 90 22.33 11.60 15.69
CA THR A 90 22.55 13.01 15.32
C THR A 90 21.78 13.43 14.08
N VAL A 91 20.85 12.59 13.63
CA VAL A 91 19.99 12.81 12.46
C VAL A 91 18.53 12.53 12.79
N GLN A 92 17.64 13.21 12.09
CA GLN A 92 16.19 12.98 12.13
C GLN A 92 15.65 12.90 10.71
N ILE A 93 14.60 12.10 10.51
CA ILE A 93 13.88 12.09 9.23
C ILE A 93 13.19 13.44 9.05
N VAL A 94 13.26 14.00 7.84
CA VAL A 94 12.57 15.26 7.54
C VAL A 94 11.06 15.04 7.61
N GLU A 95 10.37 15.97 8.26
CA GLU A 95 8.92 15.95 8.41
C GLU A 95 8.22 16.11 7.06
N TRP A 96 6.99 15.60 6.96
CA TRP A 96 6.14 15.70 5.76
C TRP A 96 6.63 14.94 4.52
N GLU A 97 7.60 14.03 4.68
CA GLU A 97 8.02 13.17 3.58
C GLU A 97 6.93 12.15 3.21
N ARG A 98 6.57 12.10 1.93
CA ARG A 98 5.58 11.15 1.42
C ARG A 98 6.20 9.76 1.26
N ALA A 99 5.63 8.77 1.94
CA ALA A 99 5.96 7.37 1.67
C ALA A 99 5.47 6.97 0.26
N MET A 100 6.41 6.67 -0.65
CA MET A 100 6.09 6.23 -2.02
C MET A 100 5.98 4.70 -2.18
N ARG A 101 6.41 3.95 -1.16
CA ARG A 101 6.36 2.48 -1.19
C ARG A 101 4.93 1.97 -1.05
N SER A 102 4.68 0.76 -1.58
CA SER A 102 3.44 0.05 -1.33
C SER A 102 3.28 -0.23 0.15
N LEU A 103 2.06 -0.08 0.65
CA LEU A 103 1.69 -0.39 2.02
C LEU A 103 1.48 -1.89 2.16
N ASP A 104 1.86 -2.46 3.30
CA ASP A 104 1.51 -3.83 3.65
C ASP A 104 -0.01 -3.98 3.87
N SER A 105 -0.56 -5.18 3.73
CA SER A 105 -1.98 -5.50 3.91
C SER A 105 -2.56 -4.91 5.21
N VAL A 106 -1.84 -5.00 6.32
CA VAL A 106 -2.23 -4.43 7.61
C VAL A 106 -2.26 -2.90 7.55
N GLN A 107 -1.25 -2.28 6.94
CA GLN A 107 -1.17 -0.83 6.78
C GLN A 107 -2.27 -0.31 5.84
N GLN A 108 -2.56 -1.03 4.75
CA GLN A 108 -3.65 -0.72 3.82
C GLN A 108 -4.99 -0.75 4.55
N ALA A 109 -5.26 -1.77 5.37
CA ALA A 109 -6.49 -1.87 6.15
C ALA A 109 -6.64 -0.70 7.13
N ILE A 110 -5.56 -0.29 7.80
CA ILE A 110 -5.56 0.88 8.70
C ILE A 110 -5.88 2.16 7.93
N VAL A 111 -5.24 2.38 6.77
CA VAL A 111 -5.48 3.57 5.94
C VAL A 111 -6.91 3.59 5.41
N ALA A 112 -7.40 2.45 4.92
CA ALA A 112 -8.78 2.31 4.45
C ALA A 112 -9.77 2.65 5.57
N LYS A 113 -9.61 2.05 6.75
CA LYS A 113 -10.46 2.32 7.92
C LYS A 113 -10.44 3.79 8.34
N LYS A 114 -9.28 4.46 8.27
CA LYS A 114 -9.17 5.89 8.58
C LYS A 114 -9.76 6.80 7.49
N SER A 115 -9.78 6.34 6.24
CA SER A 115 -10.26 7.11 5.09
C SER A 115 -11.78 7.02 4.90
N ILE A 116 -12.38 5.91 5.34
CA ILE A 116 -13.83 5.70 5.36
C ILE A 116 -14.40 6.51 6.52
N VAL A 117 -14.96 7.66 6.19
CA VAL A 117 -15.63 8.58 7.11
C VAL A 117 -17.04 8.84 6.58
N GLU A 118 -18.00 8.96 7.48
CA GLU A 118 -19.38 9.30 7.17
C GLU A 118 -19.47 10.65 6.43
N PRO A 119 -20.40 10.84 5.48
CA PRO A 119 -20.54 12.11 4.74
C PRO A 119 -20.69 13.35 5.64
N SER A 120 -21.45 13.26 6.73
CA SER A 120 -21.63 14.33 7.72
C SER A 120 -20.30 14.74 8.36
N GLN A 121 -19.58 13.77 8.92
CA GLN A 121 -18.26 14.00 9.53
C GLN A 121 -17.23 14.51 8.51
N ARG A 122 -17.29 14.04 7.26
CA ARG A 122 -16.41 14.54 6.18
C ARG A 122 -16.74 15.99 5.84
N TYR A 123 -18.03 16.35 5.80
CA TYR A 123 -18.47 17.73 5.62
C TYR A 123 -17.91 18.65 6.71
N ASP A 124 -18.09 18.29 7.99
CA ASP A 124 -17.60 19.08 9.12
C ASP A 124 -16.09 19.29 9.07
N LYS A 125 -15.33 18.22 8.79
CA LYS A 125 -13.86 18.30 8.62
C LYS A 125 -13.45 19.25 7.51
N ILE A 126 -14.14 19.22 6.36
CA ILE A 126 -13.84 20.14 5.25
C ILE A 126 -14.14 21.57 5.67
N MET A 127 -15.28 21.81 6.33
CA MET A 127 -15.64 23.15 6.82
C MET A 127 -14.68 23.65 7.89
N ASP A 128 -14.14 22.79 8.75
CA ASP A 128 -13.07 23.13 9.71
C ASP A 128 -11.79 23.55 9.00
N ILE A 129 -11.35 22.79 7.98
CA ILE A 129 -10.16 23.12 7.19
C ILE A 129 -10.33 24.48 6.50
N ILE A 130 -11.50 24.74 5.90
CA ILE A 130 -11.81 25.99 5.21
C ILE A 130 -11.80 27.17 6.20
N ARG A 131 -12.46 27.02 7.36
CA ARG A 131 -12.46 28.03 8.43
C ARG A 131 -11.05 28.34 8.93
N ASN A 132 -10.25 27.31 9.17
CA ASN A 132 -8.86 27.46 9.64
C ASN A 132 -7.94 28.07 8.59
N ARG A 133 -8.22 27.85 7.29
CA ARG A 133 -7.44 28.45 6.21
C ARG A 133 -7.66 29.96 6.10
N ASN A 134 -8.82 30.46 6.50
CA ASN A 134 -9.21 31.86 6.51
C ASN A 134 -8.81 32.59 5.21
N PHE A 135 -9.41 32.20 4.09
CA PHE A 135 -9.09 32.74 2.76
C PHE A 135 -9.19 34.27 2.69
N ASN A 136 -10.04 34.90 3.51
CA ASN A 136 -10.19 36.36 3.57
C ASN A 136 -8.93 37.08 4.11
N ALA A 137 -8.06 36.37 4.84
CA ALA A 137 -6.79 36.89 5.34
C ALA A 137 -5.62 36.64 4.37
N ASP A 138 -5.83 35.94 3.25
CA ASP A 138 -4.77 35.65 2.29
C ASP A 138 -4.38 36.91 1.50
N ARG A 139 -3.12 37.34 1.62
CA ARG A 139 -2.61 38.55 0.97
C ARG A 139 -2.60 38.50 -0.56
N TYR A 140 -2.63 37.30 -1.16
CA TYR A 140 -2.49 37.14 -2.60
C TYR A 140 -3.83 37.12 -3.33
N LEU A 141 -4.89 36.63 -2.70
CA LEU A 141 -6.21 36.50 -3.34
C LEU A 141 -6.79 37.84 -3.82
N PRO A 142 -6.71 38.95 -3.04
CA PRO A 142 -7.17 40.25 -3.49
C PRO A 142 -6.39 40.77 -4.71
N VAL A 143 -5.08 40.53 -4.76
CA VAL A 143 -4.23 40.95 -5.90
C VAL A 143 -4.63 40.22 -7.19
N LEU A 144 -5.09 38.98 -7.06
CA LEU A 144 -5.57 38.16 -8.17
C LEU A 144 -7.07 38.37 -8.46
N ASN A 145 -7.76 39.25 -7.74
CA ASN A 145 -9.21 39.44 -7.78
C ASN A 145 -10.03 38.15 -7.55
N ILE A 146 -9.50 37.22 -6.76
CA ILE A 146 -10.16 35.95 -6.41
C ILE A 146 -10.87 36.11 -5.07
N HIS A 147 -12.15 35.76 -5.03
CA HIS A 147 -12.97 35.77 -3.81
C HIS A 147 -13.50 34.36 -3.54
N VAL A 148 -13.27 33.84 -2.33
CA VAL A 148 -13.68 32.50 -1.92
C VAL A 148 -14.79 32.61 -0.89
N LYS A 149 -16.01 32.18 -1.24
CA LYS A 149 -17.12 32.06 -0.29
C LYS A 149 -16.89 30.83 0.59
N ALA A 150 -16.50 31.05 1.84
CA ALA A 150 -15.97 30.01 2.74
C ALA A 150 -17.00 29.51 3.78
N GLU A 151 -18.17 30.15 3.88
CA GLU A 151 -19.15 29.92 4.94
C GLU A 151 -20.03 28.70 4.68
N GLU A 152 -20.24 28.33 3.41
CA GLU A 152 -21.06 27.17 3.04
C GLU A 152 -20.58 26.52 1.74
N MET A 153 -20.75 25.21 1.63
CA MET A 153 -20.58 24.50 0.36
C MET A 153 -21.69 24.87 -0.63
N LEU A 154 -21.37 24.79 -1.92
CA LEU A 154 -22.33 25.01 -2.99
C LEU A 154 -23.51 24.04 -2.88
N LYS A 155 -24.72 24.60 -2.82
CA LYS A 155 -25.98 23.84 -2.80
C LYS A 155 -26.49 23.65 -4.22
N ILE A 156 -26.68 22.39 -4.62
CA ILE A 156 -27.15 22.01 -5.96
C ILE A 156 -28.45 21.22 -5.81
N ARG A 157 -29.44 21.53 -6.65
CA ARG A 157 -30.67 20.73 -6.74
C ARG A 157 -30.38 19.42 -7.47
N ALA A 158 -30.39 18.31 -6.75
CA ALA A 158 -30.29 16.98 -7.32
C ALA A 158 -31.67 16.37 -7.57
N ARG A 159 -31.74 15.35 -8.44
CA ARG A 159 -32.94 14.53 -8.65
C ARG A 159 -32.61 13.08 -8.30
N ILE A 160 -33.52 12.43 -7.59
CA ILE A 160 -33.46 10.99 -7.35
C ILE A 160 -34.23 10.32 -8.49
N LEU A 161 -33.54 9.54 -9.31
CA LEU A 161 -34.19 8.77 -10.36
C LEU A 161 -34.99 7.63 -9.73
N PRO A 162 -36.15 7.26 -10.30
CA PRO A 162 -36.91 6.10 -9.83
C PRO A 162 -36.04 4.85 -9.92
N LEU A 163 -36.17 3.98 -8.92
CA LEU A 163 -35.43 2.74 -8.85
C LEU A 163 -35.88 1.81 -9.98
N PRO A 164 -34.94 1.16 -10.69
CA PRO A 164 -35.31 0.18 -11.70
C PRO A 164 -35.94 -1.05 -11.05
N GLN A 165 -36.84 -1.69 -11.80
CA GLN A 165 -37.40 -2.98 -11.46
C GLN A 165 -36.57 -4.08 -12.14
N ILE A 166 -36.28 -5.15 -11.41
CA ILE A 166 -35.51 -6.28 -11.93
C ILE A 166 -36.46 -7.44 -12.07
N THR A 167 -36.53 -8.00 -13.28
CA THR A 167 -37.37 -9.17 -13.54
C THR A 167 -36.52 -10.44 -13.42
N TYR A 168 -37.04 -11.44 -12.72
CA TYR A 168 -36.50 -12.78 -12.59
C TYR A 168 -37.54 -13.81 -13.05
N ARG A 169 -37.09 -15.05 -13.27
CA ARG A 169 -37.98 -16.18 -13.51
C ARG A 169 -38.35 -16.84 -12.18
N GLY A 170 -39.64 -16.93 -11.94
CA GLY A 170 -40.25 -17.58 -10.78
C GLY A 170 -40.48 -19.08 -10.98
N GLN A 171 -41.02 -19.70 -9.94
CA GLN A 171 -41.54 -21.07 -10.02
C GLN A 171 -42.65 -21.11 -11.09
N ASN A 172 -42.65 -22.15 -11.92
CA ASN A 172 -43.58 -22.32 -13.05
C ASN A 172 -43.40 -21.32 -14.21
N ASN A 173 -42.19 -20.79 -14.42
CA ASN A 173 -41.86 -19.97 -15.60
C ASN A 173 -42.62 -18.62 -15.67
N GLN A 174 -43.06 -18.11 -14.52
CA GLN A 174 -43.71 -16.80 -14.40
C GLN A 174 -42.68 -15.69 -14.11
N ASP A 175 -42.90 -14.49 -14.61
CA ASP A 175 -42.03 -13.35 -14.30
C ASP A 175 -42.30 -12.82 -12.89
N ILE A 176 -41.25 -12.71 -12.09
CA ILE A 176 -41.28 -12.11 -10.76
C ILE A 176 -40.47 -10.82 -10.78
N VAL A 177 -41.09 -9.73 -10.33
CA VAL A 177 -40.44 -8.43 -10.22
C VAL A 177 -39.86 -8.25 -8.82
N GLU A 178 -38.56 -7.98 -8.76
CA GLU A 178 -37.84 -7.58 -7.55
C GLU A 178 -37.49 -6.09 -7.59
N TYR A 179 -37.46 -5.50 -6.39
CA TYR A 179 -37.19 -4.07 -6.22
C TYR A 179 -35.76 -3.84 -5.72
N VAL A 180 -35.06 -2.93 -6.41
CA VAL A 180 -33.72 -2.49 -6.00
C VAL A 180 -33.84 -1.55 -4.79
N THR A 181 -33.05 -1.78 -3.76
CA THR A 181 -32.94 -0.91 -2.57
C THR A 181 -31.54 -0.32 -2.52
N PHE A 182 -31.43 1.02 -2.56
CA PHE A 182 -30.13 1.73 -2.55
C PHE A 182 -29.11 1.18 -3.57
N GLY A 183 -29.56 0.85 -4.79
CA GLY A 183 -28.70 0.29 -5.83
C GLY A 183 -28.30 -1.18 -5.64
N LYS A 184 -28.89 -1.87 -4.66
CA LYS A 184 -28.61 -3.28 -4.34
C LYS A 184 -29.89 -4.11 -4.38
N TRP A 185 -29.76 -5.36 -4.79
CA TRP A 185 -30.80 -6.38 -4.71
C TRP A 185 -30.14 -7.73 -4.42
N ILE A 186 -30.93 -8.70 -3.95
CA ILE A 186 -30.44 -10.04 -3.60
C ILE A 186 -31.09 -11.01 -4.57
N ILE A 187 -30.29 -11.85 -5.22
CA ILE A 187 -30.79 -12.89 -6.11
C ILE A 187 -31.51 -13.94 -5.27
N ARG A 188 -32.84 -14.01 -5.36
CA ARG A 188 -33.66 -15.05 -4.69
C ARG A 188 -34.32 -16.01 -5.67
N ASN A 189 -34.59 -15.53 -6.88
CA ASN A 189 -35.31 -16.26 -7.92
C ASN A 189 -34.37 -16.80 -9.02
N GLN A 190 -34.93 -17.54 -9.98
CA GLN A 190 -34.14 -18.14 -11.06
C GLN A 190 -33.81 -17.09 -12.13
N PHE A 191 -32.69 -17.26 -12.83
CA PHE A 191 -32.31 -16.40 -13.94
C PHE A 191 -33.34 -16.46 -15.08
N CYS A 192 -33.60 -15.32 -15.73
CA CYS A 192 -34.52 -15.23 -16.87
C CYS A 192 -34.12 -16.12 -18.05
N SER A 193 -32.82 -16.26 -18.27
CA SER A 193 -32.27 -17.19 -19.26
C SER A 193 -31.24 -18.06 -18.58
N THR A 194 -31.42 -19.37 -18.68
CA THR A 194 -30.50 -20.38 -18.14
C THR A 194 -29.90 -21.16 -19.30
N SER A 195 -28.65 -21.55 -19.15
CA SER A 195 -27.97 -22.45 -20.07
C SER A 195 -27.65 -23.75 -19.35
N VAL A 196 -27.78 -24.87 -20.06
CA VAL A 196 -27.46 -26.19 -19.50
C VAL A 196 -25.95 -26.39 -19.54
N ILE A 197 -25.35 -26.63 -18.37
CA ILE A 197 -23.93 -26.95 -18.24
C ILE A 197 -23.78 -28.46 -18.44
N ASN A 198 -23.35 -28.86 -19.64
CA ASN A 198 -23.19 -30.27 -19.99
C ASN A 198 -21.84 -30.86 -19.56
N LYS A 199 -20.81 -30.00 -19.45
CA LYS A 199 -19.44 -30.39 -19.16
C LYS A 199 -18.83 -29.34 -18.24
N TRP A 200 -18.17 -29.80 -17.19
CA TRP A 200 -17.42 -28.97 -16.26
C TRP A 200 -16.30 -29.82 -15.67
N ASP A 201 -15.17 -29.18 -15.36
CA ASP A 201 -14.02 -29.80 -14.72
C ASP A 201 -13.58 -28.92 -13.56
N MET A 202 -12.91 -29.53 -12.58
CA MET A 202 -12.44 -28.84 -11.38
C MET A 202 -10.96 -29.11 -11.16
N ILE A 203 -10.19 -28.04 -11.03
CA ILE A 203 -8.74 -28.09 -10.86
C ILE A 203 -8.38 -27.43 -9.53
N TYR A 204 -7.65 -28.16 -8.69
CA TYR A 204 -7.18 -27.68 -7.40
C TYR A 204 -5.69 -27.30 -7.47
N PHE A 205 -5.38 -26.03 -7.20
CA PHE A 205 -4.02 -25.49 -7.23
C PHE A 205 -3.37 -25.48 -5.84
N GLY A 206 -3.23 -26.65 -5.22
CA GLY A 206 -2.50 -26.81 -3.95
C GLY A 206 -1.61 -28.06 -3.95
N THR A 207 -0.75 -28.18 -2.94
CA THR A 207 0.23 -29.29 -2.87
C THR A 207 -0.44 -30.64 -2.63
N LYS A 208 -1.30 -30.74 -1.60
CA LYS A 208 -2.14 -31.90 -1.33
C LYS A 208 -3.45 -31.43 -0.70
N PRO A 209 -4.62 -31.83 -1.23
CA PRO A 209 -5.88 -31.50 -0.60
C PRO A 209 -6.00 -32.27 0.73
N ASP A 210 -6.37 -31.57 1.79
CA ASP A 210 -6.72 -32.19 3.07
C ASP A 210 -8.14 -32.77 3.02
N ALA A 211 -8.56 -33.45 4.10
CA ALA A 211 -9.87 -34.10 4.16
C ALA A 211 -11.03 -33.09 3.96
N ASN A 212 -10.89 -31.87 4.47
CA ASN A 212 -11.89 -30.81 4.36
C ASN A 212 -12.05 -30.33 2.92
N ILE A 213 -10.94 -30.08 2.21
CA ILE A 213 -10.97 -29.69 0.81
C ILE A 213 -11.60 -30.81 -0.02
N ILE A 214 -11.23 -32.06 0.22
CA ILE A 214 -11.84 -33.20 -0.48
C ILE A 214 -13.36 -33.26 -0.25
N GLU A 215 -13.82 -33.01 0.97
CA GLU A 215 -15.25 -32.96 1.30
C GLU A 215 -15.97 -31.82 0.57
N ILE A 216 -15.38 -30.61 0.55
CA ILE A 216 -15.94 -29.47 -0.19
C ILE A 216 -16.03 -29.77 -1.69
N LEU A 217 -14.99 -30.36 -2.27
CA LEU A 217 -14.96 -30.74 -3.69
C LEU A 217 -16.07 -31.76 -3.99
N LYS A 218 -16.27 -32.77 -3.13
CA LYS A 218 -17.36 -33.74 -3.26
C LYS A 218 -18.75 -33.11 -3.12
N ILE A 219 -18.93 -32.19 -2.17
CA ILE A 219 -20.20 -31.46 -2.01
C ILE A 219 -20.47 -30.63 -3.27
N SER A 220 -19.47 -29.94 -3.80
CA SER A 220 -19.63 -29.13 -5.02
C SER A 220 -20.03 -30.00 -6.22
N GLU A 221 -19.42 -31.18 -6.38
CA GLU A 221 -19.78 -32.15 -7.42
C GLU A 221 -21.23 -32.64 -7.30
N GLN A 222 -21.75 -32.80 -6.08
CA GLN A 222 -23.13 -33.23 -5.84
C GLN A 222 -24.16 -32.10 -6.02
N GLN A 223 -23.79 -30.85 -5.75
CA GLN A 223 -24.71 -29.71 -5.82
C GLN A 223 -24.86 -29.13 -7.23
N LEU A 224 -23.83 -29.21 -8.07
CA LEU A 224 -23.87 -28.80 -9.48
C LEU A 224 -25.00 -29.47 -10.32
N PRO A 225 -25.27 -30.78 -10.22
CA PRO A 225 -26.41 -31.40 -10.92
C PRO A 225 -27.79 -31.05 -10.34
N SER A 226 -27.85 -30.40 -9.17
CA SER A 226 -29.11 -30.04 -8.51
C SER A 226 -29.69 -28.70 -9.00
N ILE A 227 -28.93 -27.92 -9.78
CA ILE A 227 -29.40 -26.67 -10.39
C ILE A 227 -30.26 -26.95 -11.64
N THR A 228 -30.21 -28.17 -12.18
CA THR A 228 -31.04 -28.62 -13.29
C THR A 228 -32.25 -29.40 -12.77
N HIS A 229 -33.37 -28.71 -12.51
CA HIS A 229 -34.65 -29.43 -12.46
C HIS A 229 -34.99 -29.93 -13.86
N THR A 230 -35.26 -31.24 -13.96
CA THR A 230 -35.72 -32.00 -15.15
C THR A 230 -34.63 -32.14 -16.22
N THR A 231 -34.01 -33.29 -16.44
CA THR A 231 -34.63 -34.54 -16.93
C THR A 231 -33.61 -35.68 -16.81
N SER A 232 -34.14 -36.91 -16.68
CA SER A 232 -33.40 -38.18 -16.76
C SER A 232 -32.31 -38.20 -17.85
N SER A 233 -31.04 -38.37 -17.46
CA SER A 233 -30.21 -39.51 -17.89
C SER A 233 -28.71 -39.33 -17.62
N LYS A 234 -28.09 -40.45 -17.23
CA LYS A 234 -26.66 -40.82 -17.28
C LYS A 234 -25.67 -40.02 -16.42
N LYS A 235 -25.40 -40.60 -15.25
CA LYS A 235 -24.16 -40.40 -14.48
C LYS A 235 -22.95 -40.80 -15.33
N ILE A 236 -22.03 -39.87 -15.54
CA ILE A 236 -20.62 -40.17 -15.79
C ILE A 236 -19.84 -39.34 -14.77
N SER A 237 -19.51 -39.97 -13.65
CA SER A 237 -18.59 -39.40 -12.66
C SER A 237 -17.18 -39.89 -13.01
N SER A 238 -16.34 -38.99 -13.53
CA SER A 238 -14.91 -39.25 -13.72
C SER A 238 -14.14 -38.21 -12.91
N ILE A 239 -13.88 -38.51 -11.63
CA ILE A 239 -12.87 -37.75 -10.87
C ILE A 239 -11.50 -38.19 -11.41
N ALA A 240 -10.94 -37.41 -12.33
CA ALA A 240 -9.53 -37.54 -12.70
C ALA A 240 -8.71 -36.61 -11.80
N ALA A 241 -8.25 -37.13 -10.67
CA ALA A 241 -7.20 -36.48 -9.90
C ALA A 241 -5.87 -36.64 -10.67
N ILE A 242 -5.54 -35.67 -11.52
CA ILE A 242 -4.20 -35.59 -12.10
C ILE A 242 -3.28 -35.07 -11.00
N LEU A 243 -2.66 -36.01 -10.26
CA LEU A 243 -1.50 -35.72 -9.42
C LEU A 243 -0.30 -35.46 -10.34
N GLY A 244 -0.26 -34.28 -10.94
CA GLY A 244 0.91 -33.79 -11.64
C GLY A 244 1.96 -33.38 -10.62
N SER A 245 2.97 -34.22 -10.38
CA SER A 245 4.21 -33.78 -9.75
C SER A 245 4.78 -32.64 -10.58
N CYS A 246 4.70 -31.40 -10.07
CA CYS A 246 5.29 -30.25 -10.71
C CYS A 246 6.82 -30.36 -10.64
N ASP A 247 7.41 -30.80 -11.75
CA ASP A 247 8.77 -30.48 -12.12
C ASP A 247 8.84 -28.96 -12.40
N PRO A 248 9.78 -28.18 -11.81
CA PRO A 248 9.79 -26.70 -11.90
C PRO A 248 10.01 -26.13 -13.30
N SER A 249 10.22 -26.97 -14.32
CA SER A 249 10.47 -26.58 -15.70
C SER A 249 9.21 -26.39 -16.56
N CYS A 250 8.02 -26.79 -16.08
CA CYS A 250 6.80 -26.85 -16.90
C CYS A 250 5.88 -25.60 -16.86
N SER A 251 6.36 -24.45 -16.39
CA SER A 251 5.56 -23.21 -16.27
C SER A 251 5.22 -22.52 -17.61
N ARG A 252 5.53 -23.13 -18.77
CA ARG A 252 5.31 -22.51 -20.09
C ARG A 252 4.15 -23.06 -20.92
N TYR A 253 3.43 -24.09 -20.48
CA TYR A 253 2.42 -24.77 -21.32
C TYR A 253 0.94 -24.49 -20.98
N ALA A 254 0.64 -23.59 -20.04
CA ALA A 254 -0.75 -23.27 -19.67
C ALA A 254 -1.43 -22.18 -20.54
N ALA A 255 -0.87 -21.86 -21.72
CA ALA A 255 -1.36 -20.76 -22.57
C ALA A 255 -1.98 -21.20 -23.91
N ARG A 256 -2.44 -22.45 -24.07
CA ARG A 256 -2.89 -22.95 -25.39
C ARG A 256 -4.15 -23.83 -25.39
N LEU A 257 -5.15 -23.50 -24.58
CA LEU A 257 -6.46 -24.18 -24.61
C LEU A 257 -7.66 -23.21 -24.61
N CYS A 258 -7.52 -22.09 -25.32
CA CYS A 258 -8.64 -21.23 -25.73
C CYS A 258 -8.38 -20.71 -27.15
N GLU A 259 -8.61 -21.56 -28.15
CA GLU A 259 -9.10 -21.22 -29.49
C GLU A 259 -10.18 -22.24 -29.85
#